data_AF-A0A8K0R8Q5-F1
#
_entry.id   AF-A0A8K0R8Q5-F1
#
_cell.length_a   1.000
_cell.length_b   1.000
_cell.length_c   1.000
_cell.angle_alpha   90.00
_cell.angle_beta   90.00
_cell.angle_gamma   90.00
#
_symmetry.space_group_name_H-M   'P 1'
#
loop_
_entity.id
_entity.type
_entity.pdbx_description
1 polymer ?
#
loop_
_entity_poly.entity_id
_entity_poly.type
_entity_poly.pdbx_seq_one_letter_code
_entity_poly.pdbx_strand_id
1 'polypeptide(L)'
;MALVQLRELGSCDVLLPEVLFDMDFPGHYHSRIKSLTLPLPCIVGPCTSISCTLRLLGTEYRVSTTASSASDYLKTEEDDPRFRKPTTVPISSVAISSAQNDGGVFELNFKDDRYVPFEGAGAVSRWQLQLPTHFRSWDYGSLADIVFTMRYTSREGGERLTSTASGAVKTFIESVEAAGRNQGLFAVFDLRSEFATEWARAANPPTPDDAIQGRTMQLKNLQDRLPVFTRPKGQYQGSKVKAQDVWVLLSKDSWISGVSVKDESESETSLTSAEEMGGTVTWRYLGLSSKIGSWSLLFNGGSSSSVKKPQKGWMIVRYSLG
;
A
#
# COMPACT_ATOMS: atom_id res chain seq x y z
N MET A 1 3.31 4.58 0.40
CA MET A 1 2.51 5.74 -0.11
C MET A 1 2.23 5.69 -1.62
N ALA A 2 2.66 4.66 -2.35
CA ALA A 2 2.48 4.59 -3.81
C ALA A 2 1.02 4.76 -4.28
N LEU A 3 0.05 4.11 -3.62
CA LEU A 3 -1.37 4.25 -3.97
C LEU A 3 -1.87 5.70 -3.82
N VAL A 4 -1.54 6.37 -2.72
CA VAL A 4 -1.92 7.78 -2.49
C VAL A 4 -1.29 8.68 -3.54
N GLN A 5 -0.01 8.46 -3.89
CA GLN A 5 0.67 9.18 -4.97
C GLN A 5 -0.03 8.96 -6.32
N LEU A 6 -0.42 7.73 -6.65
CA LEU A 6 -1.12 7.44 -7.88
C LEU A 6 -2.48 8.14 -7.94
N ARG A 7 -3.24 8.15 -6.85
CA ARG A 7 -4.56 8.81 -6.76
C ARG A 7 -4.45 10.34 -6.92
N GLU A 8 -3.53 10.96 -6.20
CA GLU A 8 -3.41 12.42 -6.14
C GLU A 8 -2.61 12.99 -7.31
N LEU A 9 -1.48 12.36 -7.68
CA LEU A 9 -0.55 12.87 -8.70
C LEU A 9 -0.73 12.20 -10.06
N GLY A 10 -1.39 11.04 -10.13
CA GLY A 10 -1.47 10.25 -11.36
C GLY A 10 -0.20 9.47 -11.69
N SER A 11 0.79 9.40 -10.78
CA SER A 11 1.94 8.52 -10.96
C SER A 11 2.47 7.97 -9.64
N CYS A 12 3.01 6.75 -9.68
CA CYS A 12 3.76 6.19 -8.56
C CYS A 12 4.80 5.17 -9.02
N ASP A 13 5.83 4.99 -8.19
CA ASP A 13 6.82 3.95 -8.39
C ASP A 13 6.63 2.83 -7.35
N VAL A 14 6.85 1.58 -7.78
CA VAL A 14 6.73 0.37 -6.96
C VAL A 14 8.02 -0.44 -7.05
N LEU A 15 8.55 -0.87 -5.92
CA LEU A 15 9.72 -1.75 -5.84
C LEU A 15 9.30 -3.14 -5.36
N LEU A 16 9.71 -4.16 -6.09
CA LEU A 16 9.57 -5.56 -5.73
C LEU A 16 10.96 -6.11 -5.37
N PRO A 17 11.36 -6.11 -4.08
CA PRO A 17 12.66 -6.62 -3.65
C PRO A 17 12.70 -8.16 -3.64
N GLU A 18 13.92 -8.72 -3.64
CA GLU A 18 14.15 -10.18 -3.61
C GLU A 18 13.43 -10.88 -2.44
N VAL A 19 13.44 -10.25 -1.27
CA VAL A 19 12.84 -10.81 -0.04
C VAL A 19 11.36 -11.16 -0.21
N LEU A 20 10.61 -10.48 -1.09
CA LEU A 20 9.20 -10.82 -1.35
C LEU A 20 9.06 -12.22 -1.96
N PHE A 21 9.99 -12.62 -2.83
CA PHE A 21 9.96 -13.93 -3.47
C PHE A 21 10.50 -15.02 -2.55
N ASP A 22 11.47 -14.68 -1.69
CA ASP A 22 12.00 -15.60 -0.67
C ASP A 22 11.00 -15.90 0.45
N MET A 23 10.02 -15.02 0.69
CA MET A 23 8.92 -15.30 1.62
C MET A 23 8.04 -16.47 1.14
N ASP A 24 7.91 -16.66 -0.18
CA ASP A 24 7.13 -17.73 -0.78
C ASP A 24 7.98 -18.99 -1.05
N PHE A 25 9.16 -18.79 -1.64
CA PHE A 25 10.07 -19.86 -2.06
C PHE A 25 11.52 -19.55 -1.63
N PRO A 26 11.85 -19.70 -0.34
CA PRO A 26 13.18 -19.36 0.17
C PRO A 26 14.24 -20.18 -0.54
N GLY A 27 15.30 -19.52 -1.01
CA GLY A 27 16.43 -20.18 -1.67
C GLY A 27 16.16 -20.60 -3.11
N HIS A 28 15.04 -20.17 -3.69
CA HIS A 28 14.90 -20.17 -5.14
C HIS A 28 15.65 -18.99 -5.74
N TYR A 29 16.33 -19.23 -6.86
CA TYR A 29 17.08 -18.22 -7.59
C TYR A 29 16.68 -18.22 -9.05
N HIS A 30 17.24 -17.29 -9.83
CA HIS A 30 16.98 -17.19 -11.26
C HIS A 30 15.50 -16.92 -11.61
N SER A 31 14.80 -16.21 -10.72
CA SER A 31 13.39 -15.81 -10.86
C SER A 31 13.20 -14.84 -12.01
N ARG A 32 12.62 -15.32 -13.10
CA ARG A 32 12.39 -14.55 -14.34
C ARG A 32 10.90 -14.51 -14.69
N ILE A 33 10.44 -13.31 -15.03
CA ILE A 33 9.05 -13.02 -15.38
C ILE A 33 8.69 -13.76 -16.66
N LYS A 34 7.52 -14.39 -16.63
CA LYS A 34 6.85 -14.99 -17.79
C LYS A 34 5.67 -14.17 -18.27
N SER A 35 4.92 -13.56 -17.37
CA SER A 35 3.92 -12.57 -17.72
C SER A 35 3.59 -11.72 -16.51
N LEU A 36 3.05 -10.54 -16.75
CA LEU A 36 2.53 -9.68 -15.71
C LEU A 36 1.19 -9.11 -16.14
N THR A 37 0.21 -9.13 -15.24
CA THR A 37 -1.06 -8.44 -15.43
C THR A 37 -1.31 -7.47 -14.29
N LEU A 38 -2.04 -6.39 -14.58
CA LEU A 38 -2.27 -5.31 -13.64
C LEU A 38 -3.77 -5.06 -13.42
N PRO A 39 -4.41 -5.78 -12.50
CA PRO A 39 -5.73 -5.40 -12.02
C PRO A 39 -5.71 -4.08 -11.24
N LEU A 40 -6.63 -3.17 -11.58
CA LEU A 40 -6.85 -1.91 -10.86
C LEU A 40 -8.31 -1.85 -10.39
N PRO A 41 -8.63 -2.35 -9.17
CA PRO A 41 -9.99 -2.30 -8.65
C PRO A 41 -10.42 -0.84 -8.43
N CYS A 42 -11.34 -0.34 -9.26
CA CYS A 42 -11.85 1.03 -9.17
C CYS A 42 -13.31 1.13 -9.63
N ILE A 43 -13.93 2.29 -9.41
CA ILE A 43 -15.30 2.57 -9.84
C ILE A 43 -15.24 3.41 -11.10
N VAL A 44 -15.67 2.84 -12.23
CA VAL A 44 -15.75 3.52 -13.52
C VAL A 44 -17.16 3.40 -14.12
N GLY A 45 -17.53 4.41 -14.92
CA GLY A 45 -18.79 4.38 -15.65
C GLY A 45 -18.79 3.34 -16.78
N PRO A 46 -19.98 3.00 -17.32
CA PRO A 46 -20.09 2.13 -18.49
C PRO A 46 -19.27 2.65 -19.67
N CYS A 47 -18.60 1.74 -20.38
CA CYS A 47 -17.80 2.04 -21.57
C CYS A 47 -16.64 3.03 -21.34
N THR A 48 -16.17 3.20 -20.10
CA THR A 48 -14.99 4.02 -19.77
C THR A 48 -13.72 3.16 -19.72
N SER A 49 -12.70 3.55 -20.48
CA SER A 49 -11.36 2.93 -20.44
C SER A 49 -10.57 3.38 -19.22
N ILE A 50 -9.89 2.44 -18.57
CA ILE A 50 -8.91 2.69 -17.50
C ILE A 50 -7.54 2.79 -18.14
N SER A 51 -7.24 3.95 -18.72
CA SER A 51 -5.95 4.20 -19.38
C SER A 51 -4.84 4.36 -18.34
N CYS A 52 -3.87 3.44 -18.34
CA CYS A 52 -2.69 3.49 -17.49
C CYS A 52 -1.46 3.02 -18.27
N THR A 53 -0.32 3.68 -18.12
CA THR A 53 0.96 3.19 -18.61
C THR A 53 1.68 2.48 -17.49
N LEU A 54 2.04 1.22 -17.72
CA LEU A 54 2.93 0.46 -16.83
C LEU A 54 4.30 0.33 -17.48
N ARG A 55 5.35 0.76 -16.78
CA ARG A 55 6.74 0.70 -17.27
C ARG A 55 7.65 0.00 -16.27
N LEU A 56 8.52 -0.87 -16.79
CA LEU A 56 9.63 -1.46 -16.06
C LEU A 56 10.82 -0.50 -16.07
N LEU A 57 11.15 0.07 -14.90
CA LEU A 57 12.26 1.01 -14.72
C LEU A 57 13.59 0.33 -14.40
N GLY A 58 13.55 -0.87 -13.84
CA GLY A 58 14.74 -1.62 -13.44
C GLY A 58 14.38 -3.07 -13.18
N THR A 59 15.31 -3.97 -13.47
CA THR A 59 15.10 -5.41 -13.30
C THR A 59 16.41 -6.12 -13.04
N GLU A 60 16.37 -7.09 -12.15
CA GLU A 60 17.49 -7.97 -11.82
C GLU A 60 16.99 -9.31 -11.29
N TYR A 61 17.87 -10.30 -11.29
CA TYR A 61 17.61 -11.60 -10.66
C TYR A 61 18.93 -12.22 -10.20
N ARG A 62 18.87 -13.02 -9.13
CA ARG A 62 20.01 -13.79 -8.64
C ARG A 62 20.38 -14.91 -9.62
N VAL A 63 21.64 -14.99 -10.00
CA VAL A 63 22.22 -16.02 -10.87
C VAL A 63 23.13 -17.00 -10.14
N SER A 64 23.60 -16.65 -8.94
CA SER A 64 24.49 -17.49 -8.14
C SER A 64 23.85 -17.90 -6.81
N THR A 65 24.09 -19.14 -6.39
CA THR A 65 23.67 -19.68 -5.10
C THR A 65 24.67 -19.39 -3.98
N THR A 66 25.72 -18.60 -4.25
CA THR A 66 26.71 -18.23 -3.24
C THR A 66 26.09 -17.33 -2.17
N ALA A 67 25.91 -17.89 -0.97
CA ALA A 67 25.58 -17.15 0.24
C ALA A 67 26.33 -17.77 1.42
N SER A 68 27.13 -16.96 2.12
CA SER A 68 27.89 -17.42 3.28
C SER A 68 27.06 -17.43 4.56
N SER A 69 26.15 -16.46 4.70
CA SER A 69 25.27 -16.29 5.86
C SER A 69 23.99 -15.54 5.47
N ALA A 70 23.06 -15.41 6.42
CA ALA A 70 21.86 -14.58 6.25
C ALA A 70 22.18 -13.08 6.07
N SER A 71 23.21 -12.57 6.75
CA SER A 71 23.62 -11.16 6.65
C SER A 71 24.27 -10.82 5.31
N ASP A 72 24.92 -11.79 4.69
CA ASP A 72 25.54 -11.69 3.37
C ASP A 72 24.53 -11.92 2.24
N TYR A 73 23.34 -12.45 2.53
CA TYR A 73 22.41 -12.90 1.51
C TYR A 73 21.90 -11.78 0.61
N LEU A 74 21.39 -10.70 1.20
CA LEU A 74 20.82 -9.58 0.44
C LEU A 74 21.91 -8.81 -0.31
N LYS A 75 21.55 -8.28 -1.47
CA LYS A 75 22.41 -7.39 -2.25
C LYS A 75 22.68 -6.10 -1.47
N THR A 76 23.95 -5.77 -1.24
CA THR A 76 24.39 -4.53 -0.58
C THR A 76 25.10 -3.57 -1.54
N GLU A 77 25.70 -4.08 -2.60
CA GLU A 77 26.47 -3.32 -3.59
C GLU A 77 25.81 -3.42 -4.97
N GLU A 78 25.91 -2.36 -5.79
CA GLU A 78 25.28 -2.33 -7.12
C GLU A 78 25.82 -3.43 -8.06
N ASP A 79 27.12 -3.70 -8.00
CA ASP A 79 27.86 -4.65 -8.84
C ASP A 79 28.11 -6.00 -8.13
N ASP A 80 27.06 -6.55 -7.51
CA ASP A 80 27.11 -7.87 -6.91
C ASP A 80 27.10 -8.97 -8.00
N PRO A 81 28.16 -9.81 -8.12
CA PRO A 81 28.26 -10.85 -9.15
C PRO A 81 27.21 -11.95 -9.03
N ARG A 82 26.53 -12.04 -7.88
CA ARG A 82 25.44 -12.98 -7.65
C ARG A 82 24.17 -12.56 -8.36
N PHE A 83 24.08 -11.30 -8.81
CA PHE A 83 22.91 -10.75 -9.49
C PHE A 83 23.23 -10.42 -10.94
N ARG A 84 22.20 -10.50 -11.79
CA ARG A 84 22.29 -10.11 -13.20
C ARG A 84 21.15 -9.18 -13.53
N LYS A 85 21.50 -8.04 -14.14
CA LYS A 85 20.56 -7.16 -14.83
C LYS A 85 20.44 -7.64 -16.29
N PRO A 86 19.26 -8.09 -16.76
CA PRO A 86 19.06 -8.40 -18.17
C PRO A 86 19.47 -7.23 -19.07
N THR A 87 20.29 -7.47 -20.09
CA THR A 87 20.76 -6.42 -21.02
C THR A 87 19.64 -5.86 -21.89
N THR A 88 18.62 -6.66 -22.19
CA THR A 88 17.46 -6.24 -22.98
C THR A 88 16.22 -6.94 -22.48
N VAL A 89 15.16 -6.16 -22.27
CA VAL A 89 13.79 -6.64 -22.09
C VAL A 89 13.01 -6.15 -23.32
N PRO A 90 12.58 -7.04 -24.24
CA PRO A 90 12.05 -6.63 -25.54
C PRO A 90 10.89 -5.63 -25.46
N ILE A 91 10.00 -5.81 -24.47
CA ILE A 91 8.84 -4.96 -24.23
C ILE A 91 8.84 -4.56 -22.76
N SER A 92 9.30 -3.35 -22.46
CA SER A 92 9.48 -2.82 -21.09
C SER A 92 8.41 -1.81 -20.69
N SER A 93 7.38 -1.59 -21.50
CA SER A 93 6.21 -0.81 -21.13
C SER A 93 4.97 -1.23 -21.90
N VAL A 94 3.81 -1.10 -21.27
CA VAL A 94 2.50 -1.41 -21.89
C VAL A 94 1.44 -0.37 -21.54
N ALA A 95 0.42 -0.30 -22.38
CA ALA A 95 -0.81 0.43 -22.09
C ALA A 95 -1.87 -0.54 -21.53
N ILE A 96 -2.35 -0.24 -20.34
CA ILE A 96 -3.49 -0.88 -19.69
C ILE A 96 -4.74 -0.09 -20.06
N SER A 97 -5.82 -0.79 -20.39
CA SER A 97 -7.08 -0.18 -20.87
C SER A 97 -8.33 -0.74 -20.19
N SER A 98 -8.34 -2.03 -19.85
CA SER A 98 -9.44 -2.69 -19.14
C SER A 98 -9.19 -2.76 -17.64
N ALA A 99 -7.92 -2.82 -17.24
CA ALA A 99 -7.46 -3.05 -15.87
C ALA A 99 -8.12 -4.22 -15.13
N GLN A 100 -8.58 -5.23 -15.89
CA GLN A 100 -9.12 -6.50 -15.39
C GLN A 100 -8.20 -7.62 -15.88
N ASN A 101 -7.17 -7.95 -15.10
CA ASN A 101 -6.10 -8.87 -15.53
C ASN A 101 -5.47 -8.49 -16.87
N ASP A 102 -5.34 -7.18 -17.10
CA ASP A 102 -4.81 -6.62 -18.33
C ASP A 102 -3.29 -6.76 -18.37
N GLY A 103 -2.77 -7.43 -19.40
CA GLY A 103 -1.34 -7.60 -19.66
C GLY A 103 -0.77 -6.61 -20.68
N GLY A 104 -1.60 -5.68 -21.18
CA GLY A 104 -1.23 -4.73 -22.22
C GLY A 104 -1.17 -5.31 -23.63
N VAL A 105 -1.79 -6.47 -23.82
CA VAL A 105 -1.99 -7.16 -25.10
C VAL A 105 -3.44 -7.65 -25.15
N PHE A 106 -3.99 -7.81 -26.36
CA PHE A 106 -5.37 -8.28 -26.54
C PHE A 106 -5.60 -9.69 -25.98
N GLU A 107 -4.63 -10.58 -26.17
CA GLU A 107 -4.66 -11.95 -25.65
C GLU A 107 -3.27 -12.34 -25.16
N LEU A 108 -3.19 -12.86 -23.92
CA LEU A 108 -1.97 -13.44 -23.38
C LEU A 108 -1.85 -14.89 -23.84
N ASN A 109 -1.19 -15.09 -24.98
CA ASN A 109 -0.99 -16.41 -25.57
C ASN A 109 0.47 -16.88 -25.46
N PHE A 110 0.72 -17.87 -24.60
CA PHE A 110 2.05 -18.46 -24.39
C PHE A 110 2.49 -19.44 -25.49
N LYS A 111 1.62 -19.72 -26.47
CA LYS A 111 1.95 -20.54 -27.65
C LYS A 111 2.40 -19.70 -28.85
N ASP A 112 2.33 -18.38 -28.74
CA ASP A 112 2.87 -17.47 -29.75
C ASP A 112 4.41 -17.48 -29.66
N ASP A 113 5.08 -17.44 -30.80
CA ASP A 113 6.55 -17.44 -30.87
C ASP A 113 7.16 -16.08 -30.45
N ARG A 114 6.33 -15.06 -30.25
CA ARG A 114 6.74 -13.73 -29.82
C ARG A 114 6.78 -13.62 -28.30
N TYR A 115 7.74 -12.83 -27.80
CA TYR A 115 7.79 -12.47 -26.39
C TYR A 115 6.54 -11.71 -25.96
N VAL A 116 5.98 -12.09 -24.82
CA VAL A 116 4.96 -11.28 -24.14
C VAL A 116 5.62 -10.12 -23.39
N PRO A 117 4.86 -9.07 -23.02
CA PRO A 117 5.40 -7.97 -22.24
C PRO A 117 6.15 -8.42 -20.99
N PHE A 118 7.31 -7.81 -20.77
CA PHE A 118 8.21 -8.07 -19.64
C PHE A 118 8.80 -9.49 -19.57
N GLU A 119 8.56 -10.35 -20.57
CA GLU A 119 9.09 -11.70 -20.54
C GLU A 119 10.62 -11.71 -20.46
N GLY A 120 11.15 -12.55 -19.58
CA GLY A 120 12.57 -12.76 -19.39
C GLY A 120 13.25 -11.72 -18.52
N ALA A 121 12.56 -10.65 -18.12
CA ALA A 121 13.00 -9.75 -17.05
C ALA A 121 13.15 -10.52 -15.73
N GLY A 122 14.03 -10.06 -14.85
CA GLY A 122 14.11 -10.56 -13.49
C GLY A 122 12.94 -10.09 -12.62
N ALA A 123 12.53 -10.95 -11.68
CA ALA A 123 11.40 -10.69 -10.79
C ALA A 123 11.68 -9.54 -9.79
N VAL A 124 12.93 -9.38 -9.36
CA VAL A 124 13.36 -8.22 -8.58
C VAL A 124 13.35 -7.01 -9.50
N SER A 125 12.47 -6.06 -9.22
CA SER A 125 12.10 -5.07 -10.24
C SER A 125 11.55 -3.78 -9.67
N ARG A 126 11.74 -2.69 -10.41
CA ARG A 126 11.16 -1.37 -10.14
C ARG A 126 10.22 -0.99 -11.27
N TRP A 127 9.02 -0.56 -10.91
CA TRP A 127 7.93 -0.26 -11.83
C TRP A 127 7.47 1.17 -11.66
N GLN A 128 6.95 1.75 -12.73
CA GLN A 128 6.23 3.02 -12.73
C GLN A 128 4.84 2.81 -13.30
N LEU A 129 3.85 3.32 -12.57
CA LEU A 129 2.49 3.44 -13.06
C LEU A 129 2.21 4.92 -13.34
N GLN A 130 1.56 5.19 -14.47
CA GLN A 130 1.18 6.54 -14.87
C GLN A 130 -0.23 6.58 -15.45
N LEU A 131 -1.10 7.34 -14.80
CA LEU A 131 -2.45 7.68 -15.24
C LEU A 131 -2.44 9.04 -15.95
N PRO A 132 -3.33 9.28 -16.94
CA PRO A 132 -3.50 10.60 -17.55
C PRO A 132 -3.82 11.68 -16.52
N THR A 133 -3.08 12.79 -16.52
CA THR A 133 -3.24 13.86 -15.52
C THR A 133 -3.99 15.09 -16.03
N HIS A 134 -3.85 15.42 -17.32
CA HIS A 134 -4.51 16.59 -17.93
C HIS A 134 -6.03 16.44 -18.01
N PHE A 135 -6.50 15.23 -18.30
CA PHE A 135 -7.92 14.89 -18.33
C PHE A 135 -8.12 13.56 -17.63
N ARG A 136 -8.67 13.60 -16.41
CA ARG A 136 -9.01 12.40 -15.62
C ARG A 136 -10.39 11.92 -16.06
N SER A 137 -10.44 10.91 -16.93
CA SER A 137 -11.69 10.37 -17.47
C SER A 137 -12.56 9.64 -16.43
N TRP A 138 -12.01 9.34 -15.25
CA TRP A 138 -12.70 8.73 -14.12
C TRP A 138 -12.10 9.21 -12.79
N ASP A 139 -12.80 8.96 -11.68
CA ASP A 139 -12.36 9.37 -10.34
C ASP A 139 -11.25 8.47 -9.83
N TYR A 140 -10.00 8.92 -9.90
CA TYR A 140 -8.84 8.19 -9.37
C TYR A 140 -8.95 7.92 -7.87
N GLY A 141 -9.69 8.73 -7.12
CA GLY A 141 -9.97 8.49 -5.71
C GLY A 141 -10.71 7.18 -5.44
N SER A 142 -11.40 6.63 -6.46
CA SER A 142 -12.08 5.34 -6.37
C SER A 142 -11.16 4.13 -6.50
N LEU A 143 -9.88 4.31 -6.85
CA LEU A 143 -8.92 3.22 -7.04
C LEU A 143 -8.58 2.57 -5.70
N ALA A 144 -9.14 1.41 -5.39
CA ALA A 144 -8.96 0.74 -4.11
C ALA A 144 -7.54 0.21 -3.90
N ASP A 145 -6.92 -0.39 -4.91
CA ASP A 145 -5.58 -0.99 -4.83
C ASP A 145 -4.88 -1.05 -6.19
N ILE A 146 -3.59 -1.38 -6.20
CA ILE A 146 -2.79 -1.70 -7.37
C ILE A 146 -2.30 -3.14 -7.22
N VAL A 147 -2.89 -4.06 -7.97
CA VAL A 147 -2.55 -5.48 -7.84
C VAL A 147 -1.59 -5.87 -8.96
N PHE A 148 -0.42 -6.37 -8.59
CA PHE A 148 0.50 -7.01 -9.54
C PHE A 148 0.27 -8.52 -9.53
N THR A 149 -0.16 -9.07 -10.65
CA THR A 149 -0.23 -10.53 -10.81
C THR A 149 0.91 -10.99 -11.70
N MET A 150 2.00 -11.41 -11.06
CA MET A 150 3.23 -11.83 -11.72
C MET A 150 3.28 -13.36 -11.84
N ARG A 151 3.50 -13.86 -13.06
CA ARG A 151 3.91 -15.24 -13.29
C ARG A 151 5.39 -15.26 -13.57
N TYR A 152 6.14 -16.10 -12.89
CA TYR A 152 7.58 -16.22 -13.07
C TYR A 152 8.03 -17.68 -12.94
N THR A 153 9.24 -17.96 -13.40
CA THR A 153 9.93 -19.25 -13.23
C THR A 153 11.20 -19.04 -12.43
N SER A 154 11.51 -19.96 -11.51
CA SER A 154 12.73 -19.96 -10.71
C SER A 154 13.37 -21.35 -10.67
N ARG A 155 14.55 -21.46 -10.06
CA ARG A 155 15.30 -22.70 -9.85
C ARG A 155 15.57 -22.90 -8.37
N GLU A 156 15.53 -24.13 -7.90
CA GLU A 156 15.89 -24.47 -6.52
C GLU A 156 17.41 -24.35 -6.32
N GLY A 157 17.85 -23.58 -5.32
CA GLY A 157 19.27 -23.36 -5.01
C GLY A 157 19.87 -24.31 -3.97
N GLY A 158 19.09 -25.30 -3.51
CA GLY A 158 19.46 -26.29 -2.50
C GLY A 158 19.35 -25.80 -1.05
N GLU A 159 19.61 -26.72 -0.13
CA GLU A 159 19.38 -26.51 1.32
C GLU A 159 20.17 -25.34 1.90
N ARG A 160 21.43 -25.18 1.48
CA ARG A 160 22.27 -24.08 1.98
C ARG A 160 21.68 -22.71 1.63
N LEU A 161 21.24 -22.50 0.39
CA LEU A 161 20.65 -21.22 -0.02
C LEU A 161 19.27 -21.03 0.63
N THR A 162 18.51 -22.10 0.78
CA THR A 162 17.21 -22.09 1.48
C THR A 162 17.36 -21.63 2.92
N SER A 163 18.36 -22.16 3.65
CA SER A 163 18.63 -21.78 5.04
C SER A 163 19.09 -20.32 5.17
N THR A 164 19.97 -19.84 4.27
CA THR A 164 20.45 -18.45 4.31
C THR A 164 19.34 -17.47 3.92
N ALA A 165 18.55 -17.76 2.88
CA ALA A 165 17.39 -16.96 2.47
C ALA A 165 16.35 -16.87 3.59
N SER A 166 16.01 -18.00 4.23
CA SER A 166 15.08 -18.03 5.36
C SER A 166 15.58 -17.20 6.54
N GLY A 167 16.88 -17.26 6.83
CA GLY A 167 17.52 -16.41 7.83
C GLY A 167 17.43 -14.93 7.46
N ALA A 168 17.65 -14.58 6.19
CA ALA A 168 17.55 -13.21 5.70
C ALA A 168 16.11 -12.67 5.75
N VAL A 169 15.11 -13.48 5.40
CA VAL A 169 13.69 -13.14 5.55
C VAL A 169 13.36 -12.91 7.02
N LYS A 170 13.84 -13.77 7.92
CA LYS A 170 13.66 -13.58 9.37
C LYS A 170 14.28 -12.27 9.84
N THR A 171 15.52 -11.99 9.48
CA THR A 171 16.20 -10.72 9.82
C THR A 171 15.48 -9.53 9.19
N PHE A 172 14.95 -9.64 7.97
CA PHE A 172 14.14 -8.59 7.37
C PHE A 172 12.88 -8.33 8.18
N ILE A 173 12.13 -9.37 8.56
CA ILE A 173 10.96 -9.24 9.43
C ILE A 173 11.36 -8.57 10.75
N GLU A 174 12.38 -9.08 11.44
CA GLU A 174 12.90 -8.49 12.68
C GLU A 174 13.34 -7.03 12.50
N SER A 175 13.93 -6.67 11.35
CA SER A 175 14.32 -5.29 11.03
C SER A 175 13.11 -4.40 10.77
N VAL A 176 12.04 -4.94 10.16
CA VAL A 176 10.76 -4.25 10.00
C VAL A 176 10.11 -4.06 11.38
N GLU A 177 10.22 -5.04 12.27
CA GLU A 177 9.77 -4.90 13.66
C GLU A 177 10.59 -3.85 14.42
N ALA A 178 11.91 -3.86 14.28
CA ALA A 178 12.83 -2.93 14.95
C ALA A 178 12.74 -1.50 14.38
N ALA A 179 12.64 -1.34 13.06
CA ALA A 179 12.30 -0.08 12.42
C ALA A 179 10.89 0.36 12.83
N GLY A 180 9.96 -0.58 12.99
CA GLY A 180 8.66 -0.31 13.59
C GLY A 180 8.74 0.19 15.03
N ARG A 181 9.69 -0.31 15.83
CA ARG A 181 9.95 0.17 17.20
C ARG A 181 10.60 1.55 17.23
N ASN A 182 11.55 1.84 16.33
CA ASN A 182 12.35 3.08 16.35
C ASN A 182 11.77 4.21 15.48
N GLN A 183 11.30 3.89 14.28
CA GLN A 183 10.76 4.84 13.29
C GLN A 183 9.24 4.77 13.20
N GLY A 184 8.61 3.66 13.59
CA GLY A 184 7.18 3.41 13.45
C GLY A 184 6.82 2.85 12.07
N LEU A 185 5.96 1.83 12.03
CA LEU A 185 5.28 1.33 10.83
C LEU A 185 4.04 2.16 10.55
N PHE A 186 3.55 2.17 9.31
CA PHE A 186 2.38 2.95 8.92
C PHE A 186 1.26 2.04 8.42
N ALA A 187 0.05 2.28 8.90
CA ALA A 187 -1.20 1.77 8.33
C ALA A 187 -1.98 2.94 7.74
N VAL A 188 -2.57 2.75 6.57
CA VAL A 188 -3.46 3.74 5.94
C VAL A 188 -4.83 3.11 5.83
N PHE A 189 -5.84 3.81 6.32
CA PHE A 189 -7.24 3.45 6.26
C PHE A 189 -7.98 4.45 5.39
N ASP A 190 -8.67 3.97 4.36
CA ASP A 190 -9.56 4.79 3.54
C ASP A 190 -10.93 4.86 4.22
N LEU A 191 -11.19 5.97 4.92
CA LEU A 191 -12.39 6.13 5.74
C LEU A 191 -13.67 5.98 4.90
N ARG A 192 -13.65 6.44 3.65
CA ARG A 192 -14.82 6.41 2.77
C ARG A 192 -15.12 5.00 2.26
N SER A 193 -14.10 4.24 1.87
CA SER A 193 -14.32 2.91 1.27
C SER A 193 -14.39 1.81 2.33
N GLU A 194 -13.50 1.83 3.32
CA GLU A 194 -13.38 0.78 4.32
C GLU A 194 -14.45 0.84 5.41
N PHE A 195 -15.04 2.02 5.62
CA PHE A 195 -16.05 2.28 6.63
C PHE A 195 -17.25 3.02 6.02
N ALA A 196 -17.64 2.66 4.79
CA ALA A 196 -18.62 3.37 3.97
C ALA A 196 -19.94 3.74 4.71
N THR A 197 -20.50 2.83 5.50
CA THR A 197 -21.73 3.09 6.26
C THR A 197 -21.53 4.16 7.34
N GLU A 198 -20.44 4.06 8.10
CA GLU A 198 -20.15 5.04 9.17
C GLU A 198 -19.71 6.37 8.58
N TRP A 199 -18.97 6.36 7.46
CA TRP A 199 -18.64 7.55 6.69
C TRP A 199 -19.88 8.25 6.16
N ALA A 200 -20.84 7.52 5.58
CA ALA A 200 -22.07 8.09 5.05
C ALA A 200 -22.90 8.80 6.14
N ARG A 201 -22.86 8.31 7.38
CA ARG A 201 -23.50 8.96 8.53
C ARG A 201 -22.71 10.19 9.00
N ALA A 202 -21.39 10.01 9.18
CA ALA A 202 -20.54 11.01 9.79
C ALA A 202 -20.14 12.15 8.84
N ALA A 203 -20.17 11.96 7.53
CA ALA A 203 -19.78 12.99 6.55
C ALA A 203 -20.89 14.02 6.30
N ASN A 204 -22.15 13.73 6.63
CA ASN A 204 -23.22 14.71 6.47
C ASN A 204 -23.08 15.83 7.52
N PRO A 205 -23.31 17.10 7.16
CA PRO A 205 -23.31 18.19 8.13
C PRO A 205 -24.24 17.87 9.31
N PRO A 206 -23.84 18.19 10.55
CA PRO A 206 -24.69 17.98 11.71
C PRO A 206 -25.97 18.80 11.60
N THR A 207 -27.08 18.26 12.11
CA THR A 207 -28.27 19.06 12.39
C THR A 207 -27.95 20.06 13.51
N PRO A 208 -28.74 21.14 13.68
CA PRO A 208 -28.52 22.09 14.76
C PRO A 208 -28.40 21.45 16.15
N ASP A 209 -29.16 20.38 16.42
CA ASP A 209 -29.12 19.65 17.69
C ASP A 209 -27.85 18.77 17.81
N ASP A 210 -27.38 18.17 16.71
CA ASP A 210 -26.17 17.34 16.68
C ASP A 210 -24.88 18.18 16.68
N ALA A 211 -24.94 19.46 16.32
CA ALA A 211 -23.77 20.34 16.21
C ALA A 211 -23.04 20.54 17.55
N ILE A 212 -23.75 20.33 18.67
CA ILE A 212 -23.20 20.41 20.03
C ILE A 212 -22.40 19.15 20.39
N GLN A 213 -22.79 17.98 19.88
CA GLN A 213 -22.15 16.70 20.19
C GLN A 213 -21.14 16.23 19.11
N GLY A 214 -21.18 16.84 17.92
CA GLY A 214 -20.36 16.43 16.78
C GLY A 214 -20.87 15.15 16.11
N ARG A 215 -20.24 14.76 15.01
CA ARG A 215 -20.52 13.50 14.31
C ARG A 215 -19.48 12.45 14.69
N THR A 216 -19.94 11.32 15.22
CA THR A 216 -19.07 10.18 15.52
C THR A 216 -19.03 9.20 14.34
N MET A 217 -17.83 8.73 14.00
CA MET A 217 -17.58 7.67 13.05
C MET A 217 -16.89 6.50 13.75
N GLN A 218 -17.55 5.33 13.78
CA GLN A 218 -17.02 4.15 14.44
C GLN A 218 -16.06 3.39 13.51
N LEU A 219 -14.84 3.15 13.98
CA LEU A 219 -13.77 2.43 13.28
C LEU A 219 -13.55 1.07 13.94
N LYS A 220 -14.43 0.12 13.62
CA LYS A 220 -14.40 -1.22 14.23
C LYS A 220 -13.25 -2.07 13.71
N ASN A 221 -12.62 -2.82 14.61
CA ASN A 221 -11.62 -3.85 14.33
C ASN A 221 -10.44 -3.39 13.46
N LEU A 222 -9.85 -2.22 13.75
CA LEU A 222 -8.70 -1.72 12.99
C LEU A 222 -7.52 -2.71 12.98
N GLN A 223 -7.36 -3.48 14.05
CA GLN A 223 -6.32 -4.51 14.18
C GLN A 223 -6.41 -5.60 13.10
N ASP A 224 -7.61 -5.95 12.65
CA ASP A 224 -7.81 -7.01 11.66
C ASP A 224 -7.35 -6.58 10.25
N ARG A 225 -7.30 -5.26 10.03
CA ARG A 225 -6.90 -4.62 8.78
C ARG A 225 -5.39 -4.38 8.69
N LEU A 226 -4.65 -4.68 9.76
CA LEU A 226 -3.19 -4.58 9.76
C LEU A 226 -2.55 -5.78 9.01
N PRO A 227 -1.32 -5.62 8.49
CA PRO A 227 -0.60 -6.71 7.80
C PRO A 227 -0.47 -7.98 8.63
N VAL A 228 -0.35 -9.14 7.97
CA VAL A 228 -0.37 -10.45 8.64
C VAL A 228 0.72 -10.62 9.72
N PHE A 229 1.87 -9.96 9.58
CA PHE A 229 2.97 -10.01 10.55
C PHE A 229 2.63 -9.29 11.88
N THR A 230 1.60 -8.45 11.90
CA THR A 230 1.10 -7.80 13.12
C THR A 230 0.18 -8.72 13.93
N ARG A 231 -0.26 -9.83 13.34
CA ARG A 231 -1.21 -10.75 13.96
C ARG A 231 -0.47 -11.80 14.80
N PRO A 232 -0.98 -12.14 15.99
CA PRO A 232 -0.39 -13.20 16.80
C PRO A 232 -0.50 -14.56 16.07
N LYS A 233 0.62 -15.23 15.80
CA LYS A 233 0.67 -16.58 15.20
C LYS A 233 1.52 -17.55 16.05
N GLY A 234 0.91 -18.62 16.57
CA GLY A 234 1.63 -19.76 17.17
C GLY A 234 2.61 -19.37 18.29
N GLN A 235 3.71 -20.13 18.46
CA GLN A 235 4.77 -19.90 19.47
C GLN A 235 5.44 -18.50 19.40
N TYR A 236 5.17 -17.70 18.37
CA TYR A 236 5.53 -16.28 18.30
C TYR A 236 4.36 -15.43 18.81
N GLN A 237 4.16 -15.54 20.11
CA GLN A 237 3.14 -14.82 20.88
C GLN A 237 3.80 -13.53 21.40
N GLY A 238 3.69 -12.41 20.68
CA GLY A 238 4.50 -11.24 21.07
C GLY A 238 4.04 -9.85 20.61
N SER A 239 3.66 -9.64 19.35
CA SER A 239 3.62 -8.27 18.85
C SER A 239 2.39 -7.51 19.35
N LYS A 240 2.53 -6.84 20.51
CA LYS A 240 1.56 -5.88 21.04
C LYS A 240 1.63 -4.63 20.16
N VAL A 241 0.76 -4.55 19.16
CA VAL A 241 0.71 -3.37 18.29
C VAL A 241 0.19 -2.17 19.07
N LYS A 242 1.01 -1.12 19.15
CA LYS A 242 0.63 0.17 19.73
C LYS A 242 0.68 1.23 18.65
N ALA A 243 -0.37 2.01 18.52
CA ALA A 243 -0.28 3.27 17.81
C ALA A 243 0.76 4.16 18.50
N GLN A 244 1.35 5.05 17.72
CA GLN A 244 2.35 6.05 18.11
C GLN A 244 1.88 7.43 17.66
N ASP A 245 1.39 7.55 16.42
CA ASP A 245 0.85 8.80 15.91
C ASP A 245 -0.39 8.51 15.06
N VAL A 246 -1.22 9.53 14.89
CA VAL A 246 -2.38 9.48 14.00
C VAL A 246 -2.47 10.76 13.17
N TRP A 247 -2.74 10.59 11.89
CA TRP A 247 -3.11 11.67 10.97
C TRP A 247 -4.46 11.34 10.35
N VAL A 248 -5.32 12.34 10.22
CA VAL A 248 -6.62 12.24 9.55
C VAL A 248 -6.65 13.31 8.47
N LEU A 249 -6.68 12.90 7.21
CA LEU A 249 -6.70 13.77 6.05
C LEU A 249 -8.14 13.87 5.55
N LEU A 250 -8.70 15.07 5.50
CA LEU A 250 -10.09 15.34 5.10
C LEU A 250 -10.13 16.42 4.02
N SER A 251 -11.22 16.51 3.27
CA SER A 251 -11.41 17.59 2.29
C SER A 251 -11.33 18.98 2.96
N LYS A 252 -10.52 19.87 2.39
CA LYS A 252 -10.25 21.22 2.93
C LYS A 252 -11.53 22.05 3.13
N ASP A 253 -12.40 22.10 2.13
CA ASP A 253 -13.61 22.95 2.14
C ASP A 253 -14.85 22.24 2.71
N SER A 254 -14.66 21.41 3.74
CA SER A 254 -15.76 20.67 4.38
C SER A 254 -16.30 21.34 5.64
N TRP A 255 -17.44 20.86 6.15
CA TRP A 255 -18.04 21.39 7.39
C TRP A 255 -17.23 21.08 8.66
N ILE A 256 -16.26 20.17 8.55
CA ILE A 256 -15.44 19.70 9.67
C ILE A 256 -14.39 20.76 10.01
N SER A 257 -14.45 21.28 11.23
CA SER A 257 -13.51 22.26 11.79
C SER A 257 -12.75 21.73 13.01
N GLY A 258 -12.95 20.48 13.39
CA GLY A 258 -12.22 19.81 14.46
C GLY A 258 -12.33 18.30 14.36
N VAL A 259 -11.27 17.59 14.74
CA VAL A 259 -11.24 16.12 14.74
C VAL A 259 -10.67 15.64 16.07
N SER A 260 -11.34 14.70 16.73
CA SER A 260 -10.80 13.91 17.84
C SER A 260 -10.77 12.42 17.49
N VAL A 261 -9.86 11.68 18.10
CA VAL A 261 -9.84 10.21 18.09
C VAL A 261 -10.19 9.74 19.49
N LYS A 262 -11.06 8.74 19.60
CA LYS A 262 -11.38 8.06 20.84
C LYS A 262 -11.00 6.58 20.73
N ASP A 263 -10.19 6.09 21.65
CA ASP A 263 -9.70 4.70 21.60
C ASP A 263 -10.64 3.69 22.30
N GLU A 264 -10.27 2.40 22.33
CA GLU A 264 -11.05 1.33 22.99
C GLU A 264 -11.27 1.57 24.50
N SER A 265 -10.43 2.40 25.14
CA SER A 265 -10.57 2.77 26.55
C SER A 265 -11.48 3.98 26.75
N GLU A 266 -12.15 4.43 25.70
CA GLU A 266 -12.99 5.63 25.66
C GLU A 266 -12.19 6.93 25.95
N SER A 267 -10.86 6.89 25.81
CA SER A 267 -10.00 8.07 25.98
C SER A 267 -10.04 8.91 24.71
N GLU A 268 -10.52 10.16 24.83
CA GLU A 268 -10.59 11.10 23.71
C GLU A 268 -9.31 11.94 23.62
N THR A 269 -8.75 12.01 22.42
CA THR A 269 -7.58 12.80 22.05
C THR A 269 -7.93 13.73 20.90
N SER A 270 -7.87 15.05 21.12
CA SER A 270 -8.14 16.03 20.07
C SER A 270 -6.92 16.22 19.15
N LEU A 271 -7.16 16.22 17.84
CA LEU A 271 -6.13 16.39 16.82
C LEU A 271 -5.94 17.87 16.48
N THR A 272 -4.72 18.22 16.12
CA THR A 272 -4.35 19.57 15.70
C THR A 272 -4.31 19.67 14.18
N SER A 273 -4.89 20.74 13.61
CA SER A 273 -4.79 20.98 12.18
C SER A 273 -3.34 21.26 11.78
N ALA A 274 -2.90 20.65 10.69
CA ALA A 274 -1.55 20.72 10.13
C ALA A 274 -1.62 21.04 8.63
N GLU A 275 -0.51 20.84 7.92
CA GLU A 275 -0.32 21.19 6.52
C GLU A 275 -1.42 20.69 5.58
N GLU A 276 -1.69 21.49 4.55
CA GLU A 276 -2.57 21.15 3.45
C GLU A 276 -1.78 20.37 2.38
N MET A 277 -2.37 19.28 1.89
CA MET A 277 -1.80 18.49 0.80
C MET A 277 -2.85 18.34 -0.30
N GLY A 278 -2.64 19.04 -1.42
CA GLY A 278 -3.60 19.07 -2.52
C GLY A 278 -4.96 19.61 -2.07
N GLY A 279 -6.03 18.83 -2.29
CA GLY A 279 -7.39 19.19 -1.88
C GLY A 279 -7.77 18.78 -0.45
N THR A 280 -6.79 18.44 0.40
CA THR A 280 -7.03 17.96 1.77
C THR A 280 -6.31 18.76 2.84
N VAL A 281 -6.94 18.85 4.02
CA VAL A 281 -6.36 19.35 5.26
C VAL A 281 -6.01 18.16 6.16
N THR A 282 -4.86 18.22 6.81
CA THR A 282 -4.39 17.16 7.71
C THR A 282 -4.68 17.54 9.15
N TRP A 283 -5.24 16.63 9.93
CA TRP A 283 -5.35 16.72 11.39
C TRP A 283 -4.41 15.69 12.00
N ARG A 284 -3.62 16.04 13.02
CA ARG A 284 -2.65 15.11 13.60
C ARG A 284 -2.51 15.18 15.11
N TYR A 285 -2.12 14.06 15.68
CA TYR A 285 -1.62 13.95 17.05
C TYR A 285 -0.39 13.03 17.06
N LEU A 286 0.65 13.44 17.78
CA LEU A 286 1.91 12.69 17.90
C LEU A 286 2.06 12.17 19.34
N GLY A 287 2.54 10.94 19.50
CA GLY A 287 2.67 10.30 20.82
C GLY A 287 1.38 9.67 21.36
N LEU A 288 0.44 9.31 20.48
CA LEU A 288 -0.70 8.44 20.78
C LEU A 288 -0.16 7.11 21.31
N SER A 289 -0.42 6.71 22.55
CA SER A 289 0.11 5.47 23.15
C SER A 289 -1.01 4.44 23.38
N SER A 290 -1.86 4.26 22.37
CA SER A 290 -3.06 3.44 22.45
C SER A 290 -2.93 2.14 21.66
N LYS A 291 -3.58 1.07 22.14
CA LYS A 291 -3.71 -0.19 21.39
C LYS A 291 -4.54 0.06 20.13
N ILE A 292 -4.12 -0.50 18.99
CA ILE A 292 -4.95 -0.49 17.78
C ILE A 292 -6.06 -1.51 17.96
N GLY A 293 -7.30 -1.03 17.90
CA GLY A 293 -8.51 -1.77 18.26
C GLY A 293 -9.72 -1.22 17.52
N SER A 294 -10.88 -1.23 18.18
CA SER A 294 -12.01 -0.41 17.74
C SER A 294 -11.88 1.02 18.26
N TRP A 295 -11.77 1.99 17.37
CA TRP A 295 -11.68 3.42 17.71
C TRP A 295 -12.91 4.17 17.19
N SER A 296 -13.05 5.44 17.54
CA SER A 296 -13.98 6.35 16.86
C SER A 296 -13.32 7.69 16.53
N LEU A 297 -13.74 8.27 15.41
CA LEU A 297 -13.41 9.64 15.05
C LEU A 297 -14.60 10.53 15.41
N LEU A 298 -14.32 11.62 16.13
CA LEU A 298 -15.29 12.66 16.42
C LEU A 298 -15.02 13.86 15.51
N PHE A 299 -16.00 14.24 14.69
CA PHE A 299 -15.92 15.39 13.82
C PHE A 299 -16.77 16.53 14.38
N ASN A 300 -16.11 17.64 14.70
CA ASN A 300 -16.74 18.87 15.20
C ASN A 300 -16.82 19.89 14.06
N GLY A 301 -17.88 20.70 14.02
CA GLY A 301 -18.07 21.68 12.96
C GLY A 301 -19.46 22.29 12.93
N GLY A 302 -19.65 23.27 12.04
CA GLY A 302 -20.90 24.02 11.94
C GLY A 302 -21.98 23.34 11.09
N SER A 303 -23.24 23.63 11.38
CA SER A 303 -24.44 23.10 10.70
C SER A 303 -24.91 23.94 9.49
N SER A 304 -24.03 24.76 8.91
CA SER A 304 -24.43 25.67 7.81
C SER A 304 -24.68 24.91 6.50
N SER A 305 -25.82 25.16 5.87
CA SER A 305 -26.22 24.60 4.58
C SER A 305 -25.33 25.02 3.40
N SER A 306 -24.46 26.03 3.59
CA SER A 306 -23.47 26.48 2.59
C SER A 306 -22.18 25.66 2.58
N VAL A 307 -21.93 24.81 3.58
CA VAL A 307 -20.66 24.10 3.72
C VAL A 307 -20.75 22.68 3.15
N LYS A 308 -19.73 22.27 2.39
CA LYS A 308 -19.76 21.00 1.65
C LYS A 308 -19.49 19.82 2.58
N LYS A 309 -20.06 18.66 2.25
CA LYS A 309 -19.64 17.38 2.87
C LYS A 309 -18.22 17.00 2.40
N PRO A 310 -17.37 16.42 3.26
CA PRO A 310 -16.07 15.94 2.83
C PRO A 310 -16.23 14.83 1.78
N GLN A 311 -15.45 14.91 0.69
CA GLN A 311 -15.46 13.92 -0.39
C GLN A 311 -14.31 12.90 -0.27
N LYS A 312 -13.26 13.27 0.47
CA LYS A 312 -12.03 12.52 0.70
C LYS A 312 -11.81 12.39 2.20
N GLY A 313 -11.36 11.21 2.63
CA GLY A 313 -11.10 10.90 4.03
C GLY A 313 -10.13 9.73 4.17
N TRP A 314 -8.97 9.98 4.78
CA TRP A 314 -7.97 8.95 5.10
C TRP A 314 -7.53 9.08 6.54
N MET A 315 -7.26 7.97 7.19
CA MET A 315 -6.58 7.92 8.48
C MET A 315 -5.27 7.17 8.32
N ILE A 316 -4.17 7.80 8.70
CA ILE A 316 -2.85 7.19 8.73
C ILE A 316 -2.49 6.99 10.19
N VAL A 317 -2.13 5.78 10.57
CA VAL A 317 -1.69 5.45 11.92
C VAL A 317 -0.25 5.00 11.84
N ARG A 318 0.66 5.71 12.53
CA ARG A 318 1.99 5.17 12.80
C ARG A 318 1.89 4.27 14.02
N TYR A 319 2.46 3.08 13.96
CA TYR A 319 2.39 2.09 15.02
C TYR A 319 3.73 1.38 15.21
N SER A 320 3.96 0.86 16.41
CA SER A 320 5.13 0.04 16.72
C SER A 320 4.70 -1.36 17.13
N LEU A 321 5.59 -2.32 16.89
CA LEU A 321 5.44 -3.70 17.35
C LEU A 321 6.12 -3.81 18.71
N GLY A 322 5.33 -4.15 19.74
CA GLY A 322 5.82 -4.36 21.11
C GLY A 322 6.74 -5.55 21.28
#